data_AF-A0A3B8XAG1-F1
#
_entry.id   AF-A0A3B8XAG1-F1
#
_cell.length_a   1.000
_cell.length_b   1.000
_cell.length_c   1.000
_cell.angle_alpha   90.00
_cell.angle_beta   90.00
_cell.angle_gamma   90.00
#
_symmetry.space_group_name_H-M   'P 1'
#
loop_
_entity.id
_entity.type
_entity.pdbx_description
1 polymer ?
#
loop_
_entity_poly.entity_id
_entity_poly.type
_entity_poly.pdbx_seq_one_letter_code
_entity_poly.pdbx_strand_id
1 'polypeptide(L)'
;MKTKYIIPLMLLLSFGAAAQTSRREMAREPGRTGSAYFAYPGPVQKTLTPAPAGYEPVYISHYGRHGSRYMTDNKYYVQAIGMLDSAARMGILSPLGAQVLEKLNTAYADALSRDGDLSKLGGRQHRDIAHRMYERFPSLLSQPLSIDARSSTVGRCMISMFYFSQELQGLNPALEIRMDASKRDMPFVVGDEDVEKPEGAQADALKARVTAMQDKAYNPARLKKVLFTDVKKADAFVDGVKLMKALYNIAEDMQNVPELGIDLLGIFTREELFAIWNG
;
A
#
# COMPACT_ATOMS: atom_id res chain seq x y z
N MET A 1 25.42 44.98 33.51
CA MET A 1 25.41 44.89 32.03
C MET A 1 24.36 43.87 31.63
N LYS A 2 23.38 44.27 30.81
CA LYS A 2 22.29 43.40 30.32
C LYS A 2 22.71 42.78 29.00
N THR A 3 22.97 41.47 28.96
CA THR A 3 23.17 40.77 27.69
C THR A 3 21.83 40.18 27.26
N LYS A 4 21.21 40.81 26.26
CA LYS A 4 20.05 40.27 25.53
C LYS A 4 20.56 39.17 24.61
N TYR A 5 20.15 37.93 24.82
CA TYR A 5 20.28 36.89 23.81
C TYR A 5 18.96 36.78 23.04
N ILE A 6 18.95 37.38 21.86
CA ILE A 6 18.01 37.04 20.79
C ILE A 6 18.52 35.73 20.20
N ILE A 7 17.81 34.62 20.42
CA ILE A 7 17.98 33.41 19.61
C ILE A 7 16.91 33.48 18.51
N PRO A 8 17.28 33.73 17.25
CA PRO A 8 16.32 33.78 16.16
C PRO A 8 16.04 32.37 15.62
N LEU A 9 14.75 32.02 15.56
CA LEU A 9 14.06 31.56 14.34
C LEU A 9 14.74 30.52 13.40
N MET A 10 15.58 29.60 13.90
CA MET A 10 16.20 28.55 13.06
C MET A 10 15.59 27.15 13.20
N LEU A 11 14.59 26.98 14.07
CA LEU A 11 13.90 25.70 14.29
C LEU A 11 12.60 25.53 13.48
N LEU A 12 12.14 26.57 12.76
CA LEU A 12 10.92 26.53 11.96
C LEU A 12 11.13 26.15 10.48
N LEU A 13 12.37 26.13 9.98
CA LEU A 13 12.69 25.82 8.58
C LEU A 13 12.80 24.31 8.30
N SER A 14 13.17 23.51 9.29
CA SER A 14 13.40 22.06 9.13
C SER A 14 12.09 21.28 8.91
N PHE A 15 10.99 21.70 9.53
CA PHE A 15 9.68 21.07 9.38
C PHE A 15 9.03 21.40 8.02
N GLY A 16 9.26 22.60 7.48
CA GLY A 16 8.78 22.98 6.15
C GLY A 16 9.43 22.17 5.02
N ALA A 17 10.73 21.89 5.13
CA ALA A 17 11.48 21.16 4.12
C ALA A 17 11.03 19.69 3.97
N ALA A 18 10.78 18.99 5.09
CA ALA A 18 10.30 17.60 5.06
C ALA A 18 8.87 17.49 4.49
N ALA A 19 7.96 18.39 4.90
CA ALA A 19 6.59 18.42 4.39
C ALA A 19 6.49 18.85 2.91
N GLN A 20 7.39 19.71 2.44
CA GLN A 20 7.50 20.05 1.01
C GLN A 20 8.05 18.89 0.18
N THR A 21 8.94 18.08 0.75
CA THR A 21 9.53 16.92 0.06
C THR A 21 8.49 15.82 -0.16
N SER A 22 7.69 15.47 0.86
CA SER A 22 6.62 14.47 0.72
C SER A 22 5.52 14.88 -0.27
N ARG A 23 5.09 16.15 -0.24
CA ARG A 23 4.13 16.69 -1.24
C ARG A 23 4.66 16.59 -2.66
N ARG A 24 5.92 16.93 -2.88
CA ARG A 24 6.54 16.87 -4.22
C ARG A 24 6.69 15.43 -4.71
N GLU A 25 7.04 14.51 -3.82
CA GLU A 25 7.12 13.08 -4.13
C GLU A 25 5.77 12.51 -4.52
N MET A 26 4.72 12.77 -3.74
CA MET A 26 3.35 12.31 -4.06
C MET A 26 2.76 12.98 -5.29
N ALA A 27 3.12 14.23 -5.57
CA ALA A 27 2.73 14.90 -6.81
C ALA A 27 3.37 14.22 -8.04
N ARG A 28 4.61 13.73 -7.92
CA ARG A 28 5.30 12.99 -8.98
C ARG A 28 4.79 11.56 -9.11
N GLU A 29 4.54 10.90 -8.00
CA GLU A 29 4.14 9.50 -7.93
C GLU A 29 2.87 9.37 -7.05
N PRO A 30 1.67 9.57 -7.64
CA PRO A 30 0.41 9.56 -6.88
C PRO A 30 0.20 8.27 -6.09
N GLY A 31 0.69 7.12 -6.57
CA GLY A 31 0.57 5.83 -5.88
C GLY A 31 1.13 5.84 -4.46
N ARG A 32 2.07 6.74 -4.13
CA ARG A 32 2.64 6.90 -2.79
C ARG A 32 1.63 7.34 -1.73
N THR A 33 0.51 7.95 -2.12
CA THR A 33 -0.57 8.25 -1.16
C THR A 33 -1.18 6.99 -0.59
N GLY A 34 -1.04 5.84 -1.28
CA GLY A 34 -1.48 4.53 -0.79
C GLY A 34 -0.76 4.01 0.46
N SER A 35 0.31 4.66 0.94
CA SER A 35 1.08 4.25 2.13
C SER A 35 1.43 2.75 2.11
N ALA A 36 0.81 1.94 2.97
CA ALA A 36 1.06 0.51 3.05
C ALA A 36 0.57 -0.30 1.83
N TYR A 37 -0.20 0.32 0.93
CA TYR A 37 -0.65 -0.23 -0.35
C TYR A 37 0.23 0.20 -1.54
N PHE A 38 1.22 1.06 -1.32
CA PHE A 38 2.17 1.43 -2.36
C PHE A 38 2.95 0.19 -2.83
N ALA A 39 2.88 -0.10 -4.14
CA ALA A 39 3.54 -1.25 -4.72
C ALA A 39 5.06 -1.09 -4.57
N TYR A 40 5.77 -2.22 -4.37
CA TYR A 40 7.21 -2.19 -4.10
C TYR A 40 7.96 -1.47 -5.24
N PRO A 41 8.61 -0.31 -4.96
CA PRO A 41 9.21 0.54 -6.00
C PRO A 41 10.57 0.04 -6.48
N GLY A 42 11.04 -1.10 -5.96
CA GLY A 42 12.42 -1.54 -6.13
C GLY A 42 13.40 -0.78 -5.22
N PRO A 43 14.68 -1.14 -5.25
CA PRO A 43 15.71 -0.45 -4.48
C PRO A 43 16.03 0.91 -5.09
N VAL A 44 16.05 1.97 -4.27
CA VAL A 44 16.52 3.30 -4.68
C VAL A 44 18.01 3.26 -5.04
N GLN A 45 18.79 2.47 -4.28
CA GLN A 45 20.21 2.27 -4.51
C GLN A 45 20.45 1.05 -5.42
N LYS A 46 21.01 1.32 -6.61
CA LYS A 46 21.33 0.26 -7.59
C LYS A 46 22.60 -0.51 -7.20
N THR A 47 23.62 0.19 -6.70
CA THR A 47 24.93 -0.38 -6.35
C THR A 47 25.14 -0.36 -4.85
N LEU A 48 25.43 -1.53 -4.27
CA LEU A 48 25.76 -1.66 -2.85
C LEU A 48 27.16 -1.10 -2.56
N THR A 49 27.36 -0.60 -1.35
CA THR A 49 28.70 -0.30 -0.85
C THR A 49 29.51 -1.60 -0.75
N PRO A 50 30.74 -1.67 -1.31
CA PRO A 50 31.57 -2.86 -1.19
C PRO A 50 31.88 -3.22 0.27
N ALA A 51 32.10 -4.51 0.52
CA ALA A 51 32.64 -4.95 1.80
C ALA A 51 34.07 -4.37 2.01
N PRO A 52 34.51 -4.14 3.25
CA PRO A 52 35.90 -3.80 3.54
C PRO A 52 36.87 -4.85 2.97
N ALA A 53 38.09 -4.43 2.63
CA ALA A 53 39.10 -5.32 2.10
C ALA A 53 39.35 -6.52 3.04
N GLY A 54 39.30 -7.74 2.50
CA GLY A 54 39.47 -8.99 3.25
C GLY A 54 38.21 -9.52 3.92
N TYR A 55 37.05 -8.87 3.75
CA TYR A 55 35.77 -9.34 4.30
C TYR A 55 34.82 -9.80 3.18
N GLU A 56 34.18 -10.95 3.40
CA GLU A 56 33.16 -11.51 2.53
C GLU A 56 31.88 -11.80 3.32
N PRO A 57 30.69 -11.74 2.68
CA PRO A 57 29.44 -12.11 3.32
C PRO A 57 29.43 -13.61 3.63
N VAL A 58 29.23 -13.96 4.90
CA VAL A 58 29.12 -15.36 5.36
C VAL A 58 27.70 -15.73 5.79
N TYR A 59 26.80 -14.75 5.92
CA TYR A 59 25.43 -14.95 6.39
C TYR A 59 24.51 -13.84 5.89
N ILE A 60 23.26 -14.17 5.60
CA ILE A 60 22.19 -13.23 5.29
C ILE A 60 21.01 -13.53 6.19
N SER A 61 20.54 -12.52 6.93
CA SER A 61 19.22 -12.52 7.57
C SER A 61 18.31 -11.60 6.77
N HIS A 62 17.19 -12.13 6.30
CA HIS A 62 16.23 -11.40 5.48
C HIS A 62 14.85 -11.42 6.14
N TYR A 63 14.25 -10.23 6.29
CA TYR A 63 12.85 -10.07 6.67
C TYR A 63 12.12 -9.30 5.57
N GLY A 64 11.09 -9.92 4.99
CA GLY A 64 10.31 -9.38 3.88
C GLY A 64 8.83 -9.37 4.19
N ARG A 65 8.17 -8.23 3.99
CA ARG A 65 6.70 -8.19 3.94
C ARG A 65 6.21 -8.98 2.73
N HIS A 66 4.99 -9.51 2.80
CA HIS A 66 4.31 -10.09 1.63
C HIS A 66 4.31 -9.10 0.45
N GLY A 67 4.27 -9.62 -0.77
CA GLY A 67 4.19 -8.79 -1.98
C GLY A 67 2.82 -8.10 -2.15
N SER A 68 2.68 -7.38 -3.27
CA SER A 68 1.42 -6.80 -3.72
C SER A 68 0.28 -7.82 -3.67
N ARG A 69 -0.88 -7.41 -3.17
CA ARG A 69 -2.05 -8.25 -2.94
C ARG A 69 -3.31 -7.57 -3.43
N TYR A 70 -4.38 -8.35 -3.57
CA TYR A 70 -5.73 -7.80 -3.67
C TYR A 70 -6.14 -7.13 -2.36
N MET A 71 -7.06 -6.19 -2.44
CA MET A 71 -7.76 -5.62 -1.29
C MET A 71 -8.31 -6.71 -0.37
N THR A 72 -8.22 -6.52 0.94
CA THR A 72 -8.63 -7.54 1.94
C THR A 72 -10.13 -7.58 2.21
N ASP A 73 -10.88 -6.66 1.60
CA ASP A 73 -12.32 -6.54 1.83
C ASP A 73 -12.98 -5.85 0.63
N ASN A 74 -13.71 -6.63 -0.16
CA ASN A 74 -14.42 -6.20 -1.35
C ASN A 74 -15.62 -5.26 -1.07
N LYS A 75 -15.94 -4.92 0.19
CA LYS A 75 -17.06 -3.99 0.52
C LYS A 75 -16.96 -2.65 -0.21
N TYR A 76 -15.76 -2.15 -0.46
CA TYR A 76 -15.60 -0.84 -1.10
C TYR A 76 -16.06 -0.88 -2.56
N TYR A 77 -15.83 -1.98 -3.27
CA TYR A 77 -16.40 -2.18 -4.61
C TYR A 77 -17.93 -2.17 -4.56
N VAL A 78 -18.52 -2.98 -3.69
CA VAL A 78 -19.99 -3.08 -3.55
C VAL A 78 -20.60 -1.72 -3.22
N GLN A 79 -19.98 -0.95 -2.31
CA GLN A 79 -20.43 0.39 -1.95
C GLN A 79 -20.35 1.37 -3.11
N ALA A 80 -19.20 1.48 -3.77
CA ALA A 80 -19.00 2.41 -4.87
C ALA A 80 -19.88 2.07 -6.08
N ILE A 81 -19.88 0.81 -6.50
CA ILE A 81 -20.70 0.31 -7.61
C ILE A 81 -22.18 0.53 -7.32
N GLY A 82 -22.67 0.16 -6.13
CA GLY A 82 -24.09 0.33 -5.78
C GLY A 82 -24.57 1.79 -5.83
N MET A 83 -23.75 2.73 -5.36
CA MET A 83 -24.05 4.17 -5.44
C MET A 83 -24.06 4.68 -6.89
N LEU A 84 -23.07 4.27 -7.71
CA LEU A 84 -22.96 4.72 -9.10
C LEU A 84 -23.99 4.06 -10.02
N ASP A 85 -24.34 2.78 -9.80
CA ASP A 85 -25.43 2.07 -10.49
C ASP A 85 -26.78 2.74 -10.23
N SER A 86 -27.04 3.14 -8.98
CA SER A 86 -28.28 3.85 -8.62
C SER A 86 -28.37 5.18 -9.36
N ALA A 87 -27.26 5.92 -9.46
CA ALA A 87 -27.19 7.14 -10.24
C ALA A 87 -27.33 6.90 -11.77
N ALA A 88 -26.76 5.81 -12.29
CA ALA A 88 -26.89 5.41 -13.68
C ALA A 88 -28.36 5.13 -14.05
N ARG A 89 -29.08 4.37 -13.22
CA ARG A 89 -30.52 4.07 -13.41
C ARG A 89 -31.39 5.33 -13.40
N MET A 90 -30.96 6.37 -12.69
CA MET A 90 -31.65 7.66 -12.63
C MET A 90 -31.27 8.62 -13.76
N GLY A 91 -30.34 8.24 -14.64
CA GLY A 91 -29.83 9.06 -15.74
C GLY A 91 -29.00 10.26 -15.29
N ILE A 92 -28.41 10.23 -14.09
CA ILE A 92 -27.68 11.37 -13.50
C ILE A 92 -26.17 11.15 -13.37
N LEU A 93 -25.66 10.08 -13.97
CA LEU A 93 -24.23 9.81 -14.02
C LEU A 93 -23.59 10.64 -15.13
N SER A 94 -22.46 11.30 -14.85
CA SER A 94 -21.71 12.02 -15.87
C SER A 94 -20.98 11.04 -16.81
N PRO A 95 -20.43 11.49 -17.95
CA PRO A 95 -19.57 10.66 -18.78
C PRO A 95 -18.37 10.08 -18.01
N LEU A 96 -17.76 10.88 -17.13
CA LEU A 96 -16.69 10.39 -16.25
C LEU A 96 -17.23 9.37 -15.24
N GLY A 97 -18.38 9.62 -14.62
CA GLY A 97 -19.02 8.69 -13.70
C GLY A 97 -19.30 7.33 -14.33
N ALA A 98 -19.75 7.31 -15.59
CA ALA A 98 -19.99 6.08 -16.35
C ALA A 98 -18.69 5.30 -16.60
N GLN A 99 -17.61 5.99 -17.00
CA GLN A 99 -16.29 5.36 -17.15
C GLN A 99 -15.75 4.81 -15.83
N VAL A 100 -15.96 5.53 -14.72
CA VAL A 100 -15.56 5.05 -13.38
C VAL A 100 -16.33 3.79 -13.03
N LEU A 101 -17.65 3.75 -13.23
CA LEU A 101 -18.47 2.57 -12.98
C LEU A 101 -18.00 1.36 -13.80
N GLU A 102 -17.68 1.54 -15.08
CA GLU A 102 -17.15 0.47 -15.95
C GLU A 102 -15.81 -0.08 -15.43
N LYS A 103 -14.87 0.81 -15.08
CA LYS A 103 -13.59 0.42 -14.47
C LYS A 103 -13.78 -0.33 -13.16
N LEU A 104 -14.70 0.12 -12.30
CA LEU A 104 -15.00 -0.55 -11.05
C LEU A 104 -15.57 -1.94 -11.25
N ASN A 105 -16.49 -2.12 -12.21
CA ASN A 105 -17.05 -3.42 -12.54
C ASN A 105 -15.96 -4.38 -13.06
N THR A 106 -15.05 -3.89 -13.90
CA THR A 106 -13.91 -4.68 -14.40
C THR A 106 -12.97 -5.08 -13.26
N ALA A 107 -12.58 -4.13 -12.41
CA ALA A 107 -11.71 -4.39 -11.27
C ALA A 107 -12.35 -5.34 -10.25
N TYR A 108 -13.66 -5.17 -9.97
CA TYR A 108 -14.38 -6.02 -9.04
C TYR A 108 -14.51 -7.45 -9.56
N ALA A 109 -14.73 -7.64 -10.86
CA ALA A 109 -14.78 -8.97 -11.47
C ALA A 109 -13.45 -9.74 -11.31
N ASP A 110 -12.30 -9.06 -11.44
CA ASP A 110 -10.98 -9.68 -11.20
C ASP A 110 -10.72 -9.94 -9.70
N ALA A 111 -11.22 -9.08 -8.82
CA ALA A 111 -11.02 -9.15 -7.37
C ALA A 111 -12.00 -10.08 -6.63
N LEU A 112 -13.08 -10.50 -7.29
CA LEU A 112 -14.14 -11.31 -6.68
C LEU A 112 -13.56 -12.62 -6.12
N SER A 113 -13.81 -12.86 -4.83
CA SER A 113 -13.32 -14.05 -4.09
C SER A 113 -11.79 -14.16 -3.99
N ARG A 114 -11.07 -13.03 -4.07
CA ARG A 114 -9.61 -12.97 -3.95
C ARG A 114 -9.17 -12.04 -2.81
N ASP A 115 -10.06 -11.79 -1.86
CA ASP A 115 -9.84 -10.87 -0.76
C ASP A 115 -8.53 -11.15 -0.02
N GLY A 116 -7.55 -10.27 -0.17
CA GLY A 116 -6.24 -10.38 0.48
C GLY A 116 -5.29 -11.41 -0.14
N ASP A 117 -5.62 -12.00 -1.28
CA ASP A 117 -4.74 -12.92 -2.02
C ASP A 117 -3.52 -12.21 -2.57
N LEU A 118 -2.42 -12.95 -2.71
CA LEU A 118 -1.24 -12.43 -3.40
C LEU A 118 -1.55 -12.20 -4.89
N SER A 119 -1.19 -11.03 -5.41
CA SER A 119 -1.34 -10.69 -6.82
C SER A 119 -0.23 -11.32 -7.67
N LYS A 120 -0.42 -11.30 -9.00
CA LYS A 120 0.64 -11.68 -9.95
C LYS A 120 1.87 -10.78 -9.80
N LEU A 121 1.67 -9.48 -9.59
CA LEU A 121 2.76 -8.54 -9.28
C LEU A 121 3.48 -8.92 -7.99
N GLY A 122 2.76 -9.29 -6.94
CA GLY A 122 3.34 -9.70 -5.65
C GLY A 122 4.27 -10.90 -5.80
N GLY A 123 3.89 -11.89 -6.62
CA GLY A 123 4.77 -13.00 -6.96
C GLY A 123 6.03 -12.58 -7.72
N ARG A 124 5.90 -11.69 -8.72
CA ARG A 124 7.06 -11.14 -9.45
C ARG A 124 8.00 -10.35 -8.53
N GLN A 125 7.47 -9.51 -7.65
CA GLN A 125 8.27 -8.74 -6.70
C GLN A 125 9.18 -9.64 -5.87
N HIS A 126 8.66 -10.75 -5.33
CA HIS A 126 9.45 -11.69 -4.52
C HIS A 126 10.50 -12.44 -5.32
N ARG A 127 10.19 -12.84 -6.56
CA ARG A 127 11.20 -13.37 -7.49
C ARG A 127 12.29 -12.35 -7.74
N ASP A 128 11.93 -11.12 -8.12
CA ASP A 128 12.91 -10.09 -8.44
C ASP A 128 13.79 -9.71 -7.23
N ILE A 129 13.25 -9.75 -6.01
CA ILE A 129 14.04 -9.55 -4.78
C ILE A 129 15.03 -10.69 -4.60
N ALA A 130 14.59 -11.94 -4.69
CA ALA A 130 15.46 -13.12 -4.60
C ALA A 130 16.56 -13.11 -5.67
N HIS A 131 16.18 -12.82 -6.92
CA HIS A 131 17.11 -12.73 -8.05
C HIS A 131 18.21 -11.70 -7.79
N ARG A 132 17.82 -10.47 -7.43
CA ARG A 132 18.80 -9.42 -7.09
C ARG A 132 19.65 -9.80 -5.88
N MET A 133 19.10 -10.52 -4.91
CA MET A 133 19.88 -10.98 -3.76
C MET A 133 20.97 -11.95 -4.20
N TYR A 134 20.65 -12.92 -5.06
CA TYR A 134 21.61 -13.85 -5.65
C TYR A 134 22.71 -13.12 -6.42
N GLU A 135 22.34 -12.22 -7.32
CA GLU A 135 23.30 -11.42 -8.12
C GLU A 135 24.24 -10.57 -7.26
N ARG A 136 23.75 -10.07 -6.11
CA ARG A 136 24.51 -9.19 -5.22
C ARG A 136 25.43 -9.94 -4.26
N PHE A 137 25.12 -11.20 -3.95
CA PHE A 137 25.89 -12.02 -3.01
C PHE A 137 26.29 -13.38 -3.59
N PRO A 138 26.93 -13.42 -4.79
CA PRO A 138 27.23 -14.68 -5.46
C PRO A 138 28.28 -15.50 -4.70
N SER A 139 29.21 -14.86 -3.97
CA SER A 139 30.23 -15.57 -3.18
C SER A 139 29.61 -16.45 -2.09
N LEU A 140 28.44 -16.09 -1.57
CA LEU A 140 27.70 -16.90 -0.60
C LEU A 140 26.68 -17.80 -1.31
N LEU A 141 25.77 -17.23 -2.10
CA LEU A 141 24.57 -17.92 -2.59
C LEU A 141 24.82 -18.90 -3.75
N SER A 142 26.00 -18.90 -4.37
CA SER A 142 26.40 -19.93 -5.35
C SER A 142 26.87 -21.25 -4.71
N GLN A 143 27.12 -21.25 -3.39
CA GLN A 143 27.54 -22.44 -2.65
C GLN A 143 26.34 -23.36 -2.37
N PRO A 144 26.55 -24.67 -2.13
CA PRO A 144 25.52 -25.54 -1.55
C PRO A 144 25.26 -25.10 -0.11
N LEU A 145 24.06 -24.58 0.17
CA LEU A 145 23.66 -24.06 1.48
C LEU A 145 22.31 -24.62 1.90
N SER A 146 22.14 -24.83 3.20
CA SER A 146 20.82 -25.01 3.81
C SER A 146 20.25 -23.65 4.23
N ILE A 147 19.01 -23.37 3.84
CA ILE A 147 18.31 -22.11 4.10
C ILE A 147 17.02 -22.41 4.86
N ASP A 148 16.83 -21.77 6.01
CA ASP A 148 15.56 -21.76 6.74
C ASP A 148 14.71 -20.56 6.28
N ALA A 149 13.56 -20.84 5.67
CA ALA A 149 12.58 -19.85 5.28
C ALA A 149 11.33 -19.98 6.16
N ARG A 150 10.93 -18.90 6.82
CA ARG A 150 9.76 -18.85 7.71
C ARG A 150 8.76 -17.78 7.26
N SER A 151 7.47 -18.08 7.33
CA SER A 151 6.41 -17.09 7.08
C SER A 151 5.34 -17.11 8.15
N SER A 152 4.52 -16.06 8.20
CA SER A 152 3.30 -16.11 8.99
C SER A 152 2.32 -17.13 8.39
N THR A 153 1.28 -17.49 9.16
CA THR A 153 0.23 -18.42 8.75
C THR A 153 -0.77 -17.85 7.74
N VAL A 154 -0.51 -16.64 7.21
CA VAL A 154 -1.39 -15.98 6.24
C VAL A 154 -1.00 -16.43 4.83
N GLY A 155 -1.97 -16.87 4.02
CA GLY A 155 -1.74 -17.46 2.69
C GLY A 155 -0.85 -16.61 1.77
N ARG A 156 -1.08 -15.30 1.67
CA ARG A 156 -0.23 -14.40 0.87
C ARG A 156 1.24 -14.35 1.32
N CYS A 157 1.51 -14.55 2.61
CA CYS A 157 2.87 -14.60 3.15
C CYS A 157 3.55 -15.92 2.78
N MET A 158 2.83 -17.05 2.89
CA MET A 158 3.34 -18.35 2.46
C MET A 158 3.68 -18.36 0.97
N ILE A 159 2.79 -17.81 0.13
CA ILE A 159 3.00 -17.76 -1.33
C ILE A 159 4.15 -16.79 -1.67
N SER A 160 4.31 -15.69 -0.93
CA SER A 160 5.46 -14.78 -1.09
C SER A 160 6.78 -15.50 -0.78
N MET A 161 6.85 -16.19 0.36
CA MET A 161 8.00 -17.03 0.74
C MET A 161 8.28 -18.09 -0.32
N PHE A 162 7.25 -18.75 -0.86
CA PHE A 162 7.38 -19.73 -1.92
C PHE A 162 8.00 -19.13 -3.19
N TYR A 163 7.52 -17.99 -3.68
CA TYR A 163 8.09 -17.37 -4.89
C TYR A 163 9.53 -16.93 -4.71
N PHE A 164 9.88 -16.38 -3.54
CA PHE A 164 11.26 -16.01 -3.22
C PHE A 164 12.16 -17.26 -3.20
N SER A 165 11.73 -18.31 -2.50
CA SER A 165 12.50 -19.56 -2.33
C SER A 165 12.66 -20.29 -3.67
N GLN A 166 11.60 -20.36 -4.47
CA GLN A 166 11.62 -20.95 -5.81
C GLN A 166 12.64 -20.26 -6.72
N GLU A 167 12.70 -18.93 -6.70
CA GLU A 167 13.66 -18.19 -7.53
C GLU A 167 15.10 -18.49 -7.11
N LEU A 168 15.40 -18.48 -5.80
CA LEU A 168 16.73 -18.85 -5.31
C LEU A 168 17.12 -20.27 -5.71
N GLN A 169 16.22 -21.23 -5.54
CA GLN A 169 16.47 -22.62 -5.90
C GLN A 169 16.60 -22.82 -7.43
N GLY A 170 15.90 -21.99 -8.23
CA GLY A 170 16.06 -21.96 -9.68
C GLY A 170 17.42 -21.43 -10.12
N LEU A 171 17.98 -20.46 -9.40
CA LEU A 171 19.31 -19.88 -9.65
C LEU A 171 20.44 -20.80 -9.16
N ASN A 172 20.21 -21.54 -8.07
CA ASN A 172 21.13 -22.54 -7.56
C ASN A 172 20.38 -23.79 -7.06
N PRO A 173 20.30 -24.84 -7.91
CA PRO A 173 19.63 -26.09 -7.55
C PRO A 173 20.29 -26.87 -6.39
N ALA A 174 21.50 -26.50 -5.98
CA ALA A 174 22.19 -27.12 -4.83
C ALA A 174 21.75 -26.53 -3.48
N LEU A 175 20.87 -25.51 -3.47
CA LEU A 175 20.29 -24.98 -2.24
C LEU A 175 19.23 -25.93 -1.67
N GLU A 176 19.36 -26.22 -0.38
CA GLU A 176 18.35 -26.94 0.41
C GLU A 176 17.52 -25.92 1.19
N ILE A 177 16.32 -25.61 0.70
CA ILE A 177 15.45 -24.61 1.33
C ILE A 177 14.34 -25.31 2.12
N ARG A 178 14.34 -25.14 3.44
CA ARG A 178 13.28 -25.58 4.33
C ARG A 178 12.29 -24.44 4.56
N MET A 179 11.08 -24.60 4.05
CA MET A 179 9.98 -23.67 4.28
C MET A 179 9.09 -24.13 5.44
N ASP A 180 8.79 -23.25 6.39
CA ASP A 180 7.81 -23.48 7.46
C ASP A 180 6.90 -22.25 7.67
N ALA A 181 5.62 -22.51 7.92
CA ALA A 181 4.59 -21.50 8.17
C ALA A 181 3.73 -21.91 9.37
N SER A 182 4.40 -22.33 10.45
CA SER A 182 3.74 -22.86 11.63
C SER A 182 3.38 -21.76 12.65
N LYS A 183 2.32 -22.00 13.42
CA LYS A 183 1.94 -21.13 14.55
C LYS A 183 3.06 -21.01 15.60
N ARG A 184 3.97 -21.99 15.65
CA ARG A 184 5.11 -22.01 16.58
C ARG A 184 6.02 -20.79 16.38
N ASP A 185 6.18 -20.33 15.14
CA ASP A 185 7.10 -19.24 14.81
C ASP A 185 6.43 -17.87 14.77
N MET A 186 5.09 -17.80 14.89
CA MET A 186 4.34 -16.55 14.83
C MET A 186 4.84 -15.46 15.80
N PRO A 187 5.20 -15.77 17.07
CA PRO A 187 5.77 -14.77 17.98
C PRO A 187 7.06 -14.13 17.46
N PHE A 188 7.84 -14.85 16.65
CA PHE A 188 9.09 -14.34 16.06
C PHE A 188 8.88 -13.66 14.70
N VAL A 189 7.87 -14.08 13.93
CA VAL A 189 7.64 -13.58 12.56
C VAL A 189 6.83 -12.28 12.52
N VAL A 190 5.81 -12.15 13.38
CA VAL A 190 4.96 -10.94 13.41
C VAL A 190 5.24 -10.10 14.66
N GLY A 191 5.78 -10.72 15.73
CA GLY A 191 5.86 -10.12 17.05
C GLY A 191 4.49 -10.09 17.73
N ASP A 192 4.45 -10.21 19.06
CA ASP A 192 3.29 -9.74 19.81
C ASP A 192 3.29 -8.21 19.72
N GLU A 193 2.32 -7.65 19.00
CA GLU A 193 2.00 -6.24 19.11
C GLU A 193 1.33 -6.03 20.48
N ASP A 194 2.12 -6.06 21.56
CA ASP A 194 1.74 -5.57 22.89
C ASP A 194 1.63 -4.03 22.88
N VAL A 195 0.96 -3.49 21.87
CA VAL A 195 0.43 -2.14 21.91
C VAL A 195 -0.91 -2.29 22.61
N GLU A 196 -0.95 -2.00 23.92
CA GLU A 196 -2.20 -1.84 24.64
C GLU A 196 -3.11 -0.93 23.82
N LYS A 197 -4.20 -1.50 23.30
CA LYS A 197 -5.20 -0.70 22.61
C LYS A 197 -5.87 0.14 23.68
N PRO A 198 -5.97 1.47 23.51
CA PRO A 198 -6.66 2.31 24.47
C PRO A 198 -8.10 1.81 24.61
N GLU A 199 -8.58 1.69 25.85
CA GLU A 199 -9.93 1.25 26.20
C GLU A 199 -10.77 2.39 26.78
N GLY A 200 -12.09 2.18 26.84
CA GLY A 200 -13.05 3.13 27.42
C GLY A 200 -12.93 4.54 26.84
N ALA A 201 -12.89 5.55 27.72
CA ALA A 201 -12.86 6.95 27.32
C ALA A 201 -11.65 7.33 26.44
N GLN A 202 -10.51 6.63 26.57
CA GLN A 202 -9.34 6.87 25.73
C GLN A 202 -9.57 6.34 24.31
N ALA A 203 -10.22 5.18 24.18
CA ALA A 203 -10.63 4.63 22.89
C ALA A 203 -11.59 5.57 22.16
N ASP A 204 -12.59 6.09 22.89
CA ASP A 204 -13.60 7.00 22.35
C ASP A 204 -12.97 8.34 21.92
N ALA A 205 -12.08 8.90 22.74
CA ALA A 205 -11.34 10.11 22.40
C ALA A 205 -10.44 9.92 21.17
N LEU A 206 -9.74 8.78 21.07
CA LEU A 206 -8.94 8.44 19.90
C LEU A 206 -9.83 8.29 18.65
N LYS A 207 -10.94 7.57 18.76
CA LYS A 207 -11.91 7.38 17.68
C LYS A 207 -12.47 8.72 17.21
N ALA A 208 -12.87 9.60 18.12
CA ALA A 208 -13.37 10.93 17.79
C ALA A 208 -12.31 11.78 17.07
N ARG A 209 -11.03 11.71 17.52
CA ARG A 209 -9.91 12.39 16.84
C ARG A 209 -9.68 11.86 15.44
N VAL A 210 -9.65 10.54 15.26
CA VAL A 210 -9.49 9.90 13.94
C VAL A 210 -10.65 10.26 13.01
N THR A 211 -11.89 10.18 13.49
CA THR A 211 -13.07 10.59 12.70
C THR A 211 -12.97 12.06 12.31
N ALA A 212 -12.63 12.96 13.23
CA ALA A 212 -12.51 14.38 12.92
C ALA A 212 -11.36 14.69 11.93
N MET A 213 -10.30 13.89 11.92
CA MET A 213 -9.24 13.99 10.90
C MET A 213 -9.73 13.49 9.55
N GLN A 214 -10.40 12.34 9.51
CA GLN A 214 -10.99 11.77 8.29
C GLN A 214 -12.06 12.69 7.68
N ASP A 215 -12.95 13.26 8.49
CA ASP A 215 -14.00 14.18 8.01
C ASP A 215 -13.41 15.44 7.35
N LYS A 216 -12.23 15.89 7.80
CA LYS A 216 -11.50 17.00 7.17
C LYS A 216 -10.79 16.57 5.88
N ALA A 217 -10.33 15.33 5.82
CA ALA A 217 -9.58 14.78 4.70
C ALA A 217 -10.47 14.45 3.49
N TYR A 218 -11.65 13.88 3.75
CA TYR A 218 -12.61 13.47 2.73
C TYR A 218 -13.59 14.60 2.41
N ASN A 219 -13.23 15.46 1.46
CA ASN A 219 -14.13 16.51 0.94
C ASN A 219 -14.67 16.13 -0.46
N PRO A 220 -15.89 15.56 -0.56
CA PRO A 220 -16.40 15.01 -1.81
C PRO A 220 -17.01 16.07 -2.75
N ALA A 221 -16.99 17.36 -2.39
CA ALA A 221 -17.74 18.39 -3.11
C ALA A 221 -17.36 18.49 -4.60
N ARG A 222 -16.05 18.44 -4.91
CA ARG A 222 -15.58 18.44 -6.31
C ARG A 222 -15.82 17.08 -6.96
N LEU A 223 -15.51 15.99 -6.26
CA LEU A 223 -15.69 14.62 -6.77
C LEU A 223 -17.13 14.36 -7.23
N LYS A 224 -18.14 14.76 -6.43
CA LYS A 224 -19.55 14.64 -6.83
C LYS A 224 -19.88 15.42 -8.10
N LYS A 225 -19.37 16.65 -8.24
CA LYS A 225 -19.61 17.48 -9.43
C LYS A 225 -19.03 16.88 -10.70
N VAL A 226 -17.96 16.08 -10.61
CA VAL A 226 -17.38 15.43 -11.79
C VAL A 226 -18.01 14.07 -12.07
N LEU A 227 -18.57 13.37 -11.07
CA LEU A 227 -19.20 12.06 -11.25
C LEU A 227 -20.69 12.13 -11.60
N PHE A 228 -21.41 13.20 -11.22
CA PHE A 228 -22.85 13.31 -11.40
C PHE A 228 -23.23 14.57 -12.20
N THR A 229 -24.23 14.47 -13.06
CA THR A 229 -24.81 15.62 -13.79
C THR A 229 -25.79 16.42 -12.92
N ASP A 230 -26.42 15.78 -11.93
CA ASP A 230 -27.30 16.40 -10.93
C ASP A 230 -26.88 16.01 -9.51
N VAL A 231 -26.03 16.84 -8.91
CA VAL A 231 -25.50 16.63 -7.54
C VAL A 231 -26.61 16.72 -6.49
N LYS A 232 -27.63 17.57 -6.67
CA LYS A 232 -28.72 17.70 -5.68
C LYS A 232 -29.54 16.43 -5.62
N LYS A 233 -29.83 15.81 -6.76
CA LYS A 233 -30.51 14.53 -6.84
C LYS A 233 -29.64 13.39 -6.30
N ALA A 234 -28.34 13.40 -6.59
CA ALA A 234 -27.40 12.43 -6.02
C ALA A 234 -27.35 12.50 -4.48
N ASP A 235 -27.37 13.69 -3.89
CA ASP A 235 -27.30 13.89 -2.44
C ASP A 235 -28.47 13.29 -1.65
N ALA A 236 -29.58 12.94 -2.32
CA ALA A 236 -30.71 12.25 -1.71
C ALA A 236 -30.41 10.78 -1.34
N PHE A 237 -29.39 10.16 -1.94
CA PHE A 237 -29.07 8.74 -1.73
C PHE A 237 -27.57 8.40 -1.73
N VAL A 238 -26.71 9.30 -2.18
CA VAL A 238 -25.24 9.13 -2.21
C VAL A 238 -24.61 9.80 -1.00
N ASP A 239 -24.02 9.01 -0.13
CA ASP A 239 -23.11 9.50 0.89
C ASP A 239 -21.75 9.81 0.23
N GLY A 240 -21.50 11.09 -0.04
CA GLY A 240 -20.30 11.52 -0.77
C GLY A 240 -19.00 11.16 -0.09
N VAL A 241 -18.94 11.18 1.24
CA VAL A 241 -17.73 10.82 2.01
C VAL A 241 -17.48 9.33 1.88
N LYS A 242 -18.52 8.49 2.04
CA LYS A 242 -18.40 7.05 1.82
C LYS A 242 -17.99 6.71 0.39
N LEU A 243 -18.57 7.37 -0.61
CA LEU A 243 -18.20 7.17 -2.01
C LEU A 243 -16.74 7.53 -2.25
N MET A 244 -16.28 8.69 -1.77
CA MET A 244 -14.89 9.13 -1.92
C MET A 244 -13.91 8.15 -1.25
N LYS A 245 -14.24 7.69 -0.03
CA LYS A 245 -13.46 6.68 0.69
C LYS A 245 -13.39 5.35 -0.05
N ALA A 246 -14.52 4.84 -0.54
CA ALA A 246 -14.58 3.60 -1.29
C ALA A 246 -13.74 3.69 -2.57
N LEU A 247 -13.92 4.76 -3.36
CA LEU A 247 -13.13 5.00 -4.57
C LEU A 247 -11.64 5.13 -4.29
N TYR A 248 -11.26 5.80 -3.20
CA TYR A 248 -9.86 5.97 -2.82
C TYR A 248 -9.20 4.63 -2.44
N ASN A 249 -9.86 3.81 -1.60
CA ASN A 249 -9.35 2.51 -1.19
C ASN A 249 -9.17 1.57 -2.39
N ILE A 250 -10.09 1.63 -3.36
CA ILE A 250 -9.95 0.86 -4.61
C ILE A 250 -8.80 1.43 -5.45
N ALA A 251 -8.73 2.75 -5.60
CA ALA A 251 -7.73 3.41 -6.44
C ALA A 251 -6.30 3.20 -5.96
N GLU A 252 -6.05 3.27 -4.64
CA GLU A 252 -4.72 2.98 -4.08
C GLU A 252 -4.32 1.50 -4.23
N ASP A 253 -5.28 0.59 -4.29
CA ASP A 253 -5.03 -0.85 -4.45
C ASP A 253 -4.70 -1.22 -5.91
N MET A 254 -5.18 -0.47 -6.92
CA MET A 254 -5.01 -0.80 -8.35
C MET A 254 -3.54 -0.96 -8.79
N GLN A 255 -2.61 -0.28 -8.15
CA GLN A 255 -1.17 -0.47 -8.42
C GLN A 255 -0.67 -1.88 -8.08
N ASN A 256 -1.40 -2.64 -7.27
CA ASN A 256 -1.08 -4.01 -6.90
C ASN A 256 -1.56 -5.04 -7.93
N VAL A 257 -2.35 -4.62 -8.93
CA VAL A 257 -2.89 -5.45 -10.02
C VAL A 257 -2.68 -4.78 -11.39
N PRO A 258 -1.42 -4.45 -11.77
CA PRO A 258 -1.12 -3.66 -12.96
C PRO A 258 -1.58 -4.33 -14.26
N GLU A 259 -1.82 -5.64 -14.26
CA GLU A 259 -2.32 -6.38 -15.42
C GLU A 259 -3.67 -5.88 -15.92
N LEU A 260 -4.47 -5.23 -15.06
CA LEU A 260 -5.75 -4.66 -15.46
C LEU A 260 -5.60 -3.35 -16.24
N GLY A 261 -4.46 -2.65 -16.13
CA GLY A 261 -4.26 -1.36 -16.80
C GLY A 261 -5.26 -0.27 -16.35
N ILE A 262 -5.89 -0.44 -15.19
CA ILE A 262 -6.91 0.47 -14.67
C ILE A 262 -6.25 1.53 -13.79
N ASP A 263 -6.35 2.79 -14.20
CA ASP A 263 -6.07 3.95 -13.34
C ASP A 263 -7.38 4.57 -12.83
N LEU A 264 -7.50 4.60 -11.49
CA LEU A 264 -8.55 5.28 -10.75
C LEU A 264 -8.01 6.43 -9.88
N LEU A 265 -6.69 6.53 -9.67
CA LEU A 265 -6.08 7.65 -8.94
C LEU A 265 -6.27 8.95 -9.73
N GLY A 266 -6.29 8.88 -11.06
CA GLY A 266 -6.58 10.01 -11.95
C GLY A 266 -7.95 10.67 -11.77
N ILE A 267 -8.87 10.06 -11.01
CA ILE A 267 -10.17 10.68 -10.67
C ILE A 267 -9.98 11.82 -9.65
N PHE A 268 -8.97 11.73 -8.80
CA PHE A 268 -8.70 12.65 -7.70
C PHE A 268 -7.73 13.76 -8.11
N THR A 269 -7.86 14.94 -7.52
CA THR A 269 -6.79 15.95 -7.61
C THR A 269 -5.62 15.60 -6.70
N ARG A 270 -4.47 16.23 -6.92
CA ARG A 270 -3.29 16.06 -6.06
C ARG A 270 -3.55 16.50 -4.63
N GLU A 271 -4.33 17.55 -4.47
CA GLU A 271 -4.75 18.08 -3.17
C GLU A 271 -5.70 17.12 -2.46
N GLU A 272 -6.64 16.50 -3.19
CA GLU A 272 -7.53 15.48 -2.63
C GLU A 272 -6.73 14.25 -2.16
N LEU A 273 -5.84 13.72 -2.99
CA LEU A 273 -4.98 12.58 -2.62
C LEU A 273 -4.09 12.90 -1.41
N PHE A 274 -3.47 14.08 -1.38
CA PHE A 274 -2.63 14.50 -0.26
C PHE A 274 -3.45 14.72 1.02
N ALA A 275 -4.64 15.31 0.92
CA ALA A 275 -5.53 15.51 2.06
C ALA A 275 -5.95 14.19 2.68
N ILE A 276 -6.32 13.21 1.84
CA ILE A 276 -6.65 11.84 2.28
C ILE A 276 -5.44 11.16 2.92
N TRP A 277 -4.26 11.25 2.31
CA TRP A 277 -3.04 10.62 2.86
C TRP A 277 -2.63 11.21 4.22
N ASN A 278 -2.77 12.52 4.39
CA ASN A 278 -2.33 13.23 5.60
C ASN A 278 -3.35 13.18 6.75
N GLY A 279 -4.59 12.77 6.49
CA GLY A 279 -5.69 12.78 7.47
C GLY A 279 -6.01 11.40 8.02
#